data_AF-A0A2N0P6E4-F1
#
_entry.id   AF-A0A2N0P6E4-F1
#
_cell.length_a   1.000
_cell.length_b   1.000
_cell.length_c   1.000
_cell.angle_alpha   90.00
_cell.angle_beta   90.00
_cell.angle_gamma   90.00
#
_symmetry.space_group_name_H-M   'P 1'
#
loop_
_entity.id
_entity.type
_entity.pdbx_description
1 polymer ?
#
loop_
_entity_poly.entity_id
_entity_poly.type
_entity_poly.pdbx_seq_one_letter_code
_entity_poly.pdbx_strand_id
1 'polypeptide(L)'
;MDKSADSNLGIMINLDWFQPFNSSAYSSGVIYGVTCNLSCDIRFKRKNMLYLGLLLGMEEVKLHKINHYLSPIVDKLLEFWNSVDLPSTDLHSTGKKIWMAVICCSNDISAARKLCNHISALVGCH
;
A
#
# COMPACT_ATOMS: atom_id res chain seq x y z
N MET A 1 -12.93 -27.05 8.75
CA MET A 1 -12.07 -26.05 8.08
C MET A 1 -11.80 -24.96 9.09
N ASP A 2 -10.53 -24.71 9.35
CA ASP A 2 -10.00 -24.03 10.54
C ASP A 2 -10.37 -22.53 10.56
N LYS A 3 -11.23 -22.14 11.52
CA LYS A 3 -11.82 -20.78 11.63
C LYS A 3 -10.84 -19.71 12.16
N SER A 4 -9.60 -20.08 12.48
CA SER A 4 -8.62 -19.20 13.13
C SER A 4 -7.74 -18.41 12.14
N ALA A 5 -7.52 -18.93 10.93
CA ALA A 5 -6.61 -18.31 9.95
C ALA A 5 -7.22 -17.13 9.17
N ASP A 6 -8.55 -16.98 9.17
CA ASP A 6 -9.23 -16.03 8.28
C ASP A 6 -9.25 -14.58 8.78
N SER A 7 -8.70 -14.30 9.97
CA SER A 7 -8.74 -12.97 10.58
C SER A 7 -7.42 -12.19 10.44
N ASN A 8 -6.34 -12.85 10.00
CA ASN A 8 -5.02 -12.23 9.83
C ASN A 8 -4.68 -12.14 8.34
N LEU A 9 -4.55 -10.91 7.84
CA LEU A 9 -4.27 -10.62 6.44
C LEU A 9 -2.85 -10.10 6.27
N GLY A 10 -2.06 -10.81 5.47
CA GLY A 10 -0.80 -10.31 4.95
C GLY A 10 -1.04 -9.50 3.69
N ILE A 11 -0.49 -8.29 3.60
CA ILE A 11 -0.46 -7.53 2.36
C ILE A 11 0.97 -7.23 1.90
N MET A 12 1.18 -7.23 0.59
CA MET A 12 2.37 -6.71 -0.06
C MET A 12 2.02 -5.39 -0.72
N ILE A 13 2.80 -4.34 -0.46
CA ILE A 13 2.62 -3.03 -1.09
C ILE A 13 3.61 -2.87 -2.24
N ASN A 14 3.15 -2.30 -3.35
CA ASN A 14 3.97 -1.89 -4.48
C ASN A 14 3.66 -0.44 -4.84
N LEU A 15 4.68 0.28 -5.29
CA LEU A 15 4.59 1.61 -5.84
C LEU A 15 5.17 1.61 -7.26
N ASP A 16 4.30 1.90 -8.22
CA ASP A 16 4.62 1.92 -9.65
C ASP A 16 4.46 3.34 -10.21
N TRP A 17 5.35 3.77 -11.09
CA TRP A 17 5.28 5.06 -11.76
C TRP A 17 5.02 4.83 -13.24
N PHE A 18 3.90 5.35 -13.71
CA PHE A 18 3.57 5.35 -15.12
C PHE A 18 3.53 6.77 -15.65
N GLN A 19 3.83 6.92 -16.93
CA GLN A 19 3.76 8.19 -17.63
C GLN A 19 2.46 8.21 -18.45
N PRO A 20 1.42 8.93 -18.00
CA PRO A 20 0.15 8.97 -18.70
C PRO A 20 0.19 9.77 -20.01
N PHE A 21 1.20 10.63 -20.21
CA PHE A 21 1.31 11.53 -21.36
C PHE A 21 2.65 11.38 -22.08
N ASN A 22 2.62 11.15 -23.40
CA ASN A 22 3.81 10.87 -24.22
C ASN A 22 4.74 12.09 -24.41
N SER A 23 4.35 13.29 -24.01
CA SER A 23 5.05 14.56 -24.34
C SER A 23 5.38 15.46 -23.14
N SER A 24 5.24 14.97 -21.91
CA SER A 24 5.61 15.73 -20.70
C SER A 24 6.44 14.88 -19.74
N ALA A 25 7.33 15.50 -18.96
CA ALA A 25 8.08 14.84 -17.88
C ALA A 25 7.19 14.45 -16.68
N TYR A 26 5.87 14.38 -16.89
CA TYR A 26 4.87 14.14 -15.86
C TYR A 26 4.72 12.64 -15.62
N SER A 27 5.29 12.14 -14.52
CA SER A 27 5.04 10.79 -14.03
C SER A 27 3.98 10.81 -12.93
N SER A 28 3.05 9.87 -12.98
CA SER A 28 2.14 9.58 -11.87
C SER A 28 2.54 8.28 -11.19
N GLY A 29 2.66 8.30 -9.86
CA GLY A 29 2.87 7.11 -9.06
C GLY A 29 1.54 6.53 -8.58
N VAL A 30 1.43 5.22 -8.43
CA VAL A 30 0.30 4.53 -7.79
C VAL A 30 0.81 3.58 -6.73
N ILE A 31 0.29 3.71 -5.51
CA ILE A 31 0.54 2.79 -4.41
C ILE A 31 -0.61 1.79 -4.39
N TYR A 32 -0.30 0.51 -4.56
CA TYR A 32 -1.28 -0.56 -4.48
C TYR A 32 -0.79 -1.70 -3.60
N GLY A 33 -1.74 -2.39 -2.98
CA GLY A 33 -1.53 -3.57 -2.17
C GLY A 33 -2.10 -4.81 -2.85
N VAL A 34 -1.51 -5.97 -2.56
CA VAL A 34 -2.09 -7.27 -2.86
C VAL A 34 -2.11 -8.14 -1.62
N THR A 35 -3.17 -8.92 -1.47
CA THR A 35 -3.34 -9.85 -0.36
C THR A 35 -2.46 -11.09 -0.57
N CYS A 36 -1.53 -11.33 0.35
CA CYS A 36 -0.61 -12.47 0.34
C CYS A 36 -1.27 -13.79 0.73
N ASN A 37 -2.41 -13.76 1.43
CA ASN A 37 -3.19 -14.96 1.77
C ASN A 37 -3.83 -15.62 0.54
N LEU A 38 -3.95 -14.90 -0.58
CA LEU A 38 -4.46 -15.42 -1.83
C LEU A 38 -3.35 -16.09 -2.65
N SER A 39 -3.70 -17.11 -3.43
CA SER A 39 -2.76 -17.76 -4.34
C SER A 39 -2.27 -16.80 -5.43
N CYS A 40 -1.08 -17.08 -5.99
CA CYS A 40 -0.40 -16.17 -6.90
C CYS A 40 -1.21 -15.85 -8.18
N ASP A 41 -1.93 -16.85 -8.68
CA ASP A 41 -2.77 -16.79 -9.88
C ASP A 41 -4.03 -15.92 -9.71
N ILE A 42 -4.49 -15.68 -8.48
CA ILE A 42 -5.67 -14.85 -8.20
C ILE A 42 -5.32 -13.50 -7.58
N ARG A 43 -4.24 -13.38 -6.81
CA ARG A 43 -3.94 -12.15 -6.05
C ARG A 43 -3.59 -10.93 -6.91
N PHE A 44 -3.08 -11.15 -8.13
CA PHE A 44 -2.76 -10.07 -9.08
C PHE A 44 -3.91 -9.74 -10.05
N LYS A 45 -5.08 -10.38 -9.90
CA LYS A 45 -6.27 -9.99 -10.67
C LYS A 45 -6.73 -8.61 -10.21
N ARG A 46 -7.13 -7.74 -11.13
CA ARG A 46 -7.62 -6.37 -10.83
C ARG A 46 -8.66 -6.31 -9.71
N LYS A 47 -9.52 -7.34 -9.58
CA LYS A 47 -10.55 -7.41 -8.53
C LYS A 47 -9.99 -7.58 -7.11
N ASN A 48 -8.76 -8.07 -6.97
CA ASN A 48 -8.11 -8.38 -5.71
C ASN A 48 -6.95 -7.41 -5.39
N MET A 49 -6.72 -6.41 -6.25
CA MET A 49 -5.77 -5.33 -6.00
C MET A 49 -6.42 -4.24 -5.15
N LEU A 50 -5.71 -3.79 -4.13
CA LEU A 50 -6.12 -2.71 -3.24
C LEU A 50 -5.39 -1.43 -3.65
N TYR A 51 -6.09 -0.43 -4.19
CA TYR A 51 -5.46 0.85 -4.48
C TYR A 51 -5.39 1.69 -3.20
N LEU A 52 -4.17 1.97 -2.73
CA LEU A 52 -3.92 2.66 -1.46
C LEU A 52 -3.72 4.17 -1.66
N GLY A 53 -3.17 4.58 -2.80
CA GLY A 53 -2.97 6.00 -3.09
C GLY A 53 -2.51 6.27 -4.52
N LEU A 54 -2.77 7.49 -4.98
CA LEU A 54 -2.30 8.01 -6.26
C LEU A 54 -1.42 9.24 -6.00
N LEU A 55 -0.20 9.21 -6.53
CA LEU A 55 0.77 10.29 -6.50
C LEU A 55 0.72 11.00 -7.84
N LEU A 56 -0.06 12.08 -7.93
CA LEU A 56 -0.16 12.88 -9.15
C LEU A 56 1.06 13.79 -9.29
N GLY A 57 1.72 13.73 -10.46
CA GLY A 57 2.58 14.80 -10.94
C GLY A 57 3.71 15.19 -10.01
N MET A 58 4.76 14.37 -9.99
CA MET A 58 6.01 14.77 -9.34
C MET A 58 6.74 15.81 -10.20
N GLU A 59 6.21 17.04 -10.31
CA GLU A 59 7.04 18.20 -10.63
C GLU A 59 8.02 18.35 -9.47
N GLU A 60 9.23 17.78 -9.63
CA GLU A 60 10.30 17.65 -8.64
C GLU A 60 9.84 17.83 -7.19
N VAL A 61 9.29 16.76 -6.61
CA VAL A 61 8.67 16.84 -5.30
C VAL A 61 9.71 17.20 -4.26
N LYS A 62 9.67 18.46 -3.82
CA LYS A 62 10.35 18.92 -2.62
C LYS A 62 9.98 17.99 -1.47
N LEU A 63 10.98 17.40 -0.83
CA LEU A 63 10.96 16.38 0.24
C LEU A 63 9.73 16.38 1.17
N HIS A 64 9.24 17.56 1.55
CA HIS A 64 8.13 17.71 2.50
C HIS A 64 6.77 17.21 1.98
N LYS A 65 6.53 17.19 0.66
CA LYS A 65 5.21 16.82 0.12
C LYS A 65 4.96 15.32 0.10
N ILE A 66 5.99 14.48 -0.05
CA ILE A 66 5.81 13.01 -0.11
C ILE A 66 5.27 12.48 1.21
N ASN A 67 5.83 12.92 2.34
CA ASN A 67 5.38 12.51 3.66
C ASN A 67 3.92 12.89 3.92
N HIS A 68 3.47 14.02 3.39
CA HIS A 68 2.06 14.41 3.48
C HIS A 68 1.13 13.42 2.76
N TYR A 69 1.55 12.88 1.61
CA TYR A 69 0.77 11.86 0.89
C TYR A 69 0.86 10.46 1.54
N LEU A 70 2.01 10.13 2.14
CA LEU A 70 2.21 8.83 2.77
C LEU A 70 1.56 8.75 4.15
N SER A 71 1.48 9.85 4.91
CA SER A 71 0.89 9.88 6.26
C SER A 71 -0.48 9.21 6.33
N PRO A 72 -1.50 9.58 5.52
CA PRO A 72 -2.81 8.94 5.63
C PRO A 72 -2.80 7.45 5.30
N ILE A 73 -1.87 6.99 4.45
CA ILE A 73 -1.71 5.56 4.12
C ILE A 73 -1.13 4.84 5.33
N VAL A 74 -0.08 5.40 5.94
CA VAL A 74 0.54 4.84 7.16
C VAL A 74 -0.45 4.80 8.32
N ASP A 75 -1.21 5.88 8.53
CA ASP A 75 -2.23 5.95 9.59
C ASP A 75 -3.28 4.85 9.42
N LYS A 76 -3.74 4.61 8.18
CA LYS A 76 -4.69 3.53 7.90
C LYS A 76 -4.08 2.15 8.12
N LEU A 77 -2.82 1.94 7.74
CA LEU A 77 -2.11 0.68 7.99
C LEU A 77 -1.92 0.41 9.49
N LEU A 78 -1.66 1.44 10.29
CA LEU A 78 -1.58 1.33 11.75
C LEU A 78 -2.94 1.01 12.38
N GLU A 79 -4.03 1.57 11.87
CA GLU A 79 -5.39 1.22 12.29
C GLU A 79 -5.65 -0.29 12.06
N PHE A 80 -5.27 -0.78 10.89
CA PHE A 80 -5.36 -2.20 10.54
C PHE A 80 -4.47 -3.13 11.37
N TRP A 81 -3.30 -2.64 11.79
CA TRP A 81 -2.43 -3.36 12.72
C TRP A 81 -3.07 -3.52 14.11
N ASN A 82 -3.76 -2.47 14.58
CA ASN A 82 -4.49 -2.47 15.86
C ASN A 82 -5.84 -3.18 15.79
N SER A 83 -6.13 -3.86 14.68
CA SER A 83 -7.38 -4.50 14.29
C SER A 83 -8.54 -3.57 13.97
N VAL A 84 -9.29 -3.95 12.94
CA VAL A 84 -10.52 -3.26 12.50
C VAL A 84 -11.69 -4.21 12.59
N ASP A 85 -12.80 -3.73 13.13
CA ASP A 85 -14.05 -4.48 13.18
C ASP A 85 -14.80 -4.33 11.84
N LEU A 86 -14.93 -5.43 11.12
CA LEU A 86 -15.81 -5.50 9.97
C LEU A 86 -17.27 -5.57 10.44
N PRO A 87 -18.17 -4.81 9.78
CA PRO A 87 -19.59 -4.88 10.06
C PRO A 87 -20.12 -6.29 9.81
N SER A 88 -21.21 -6.63 10.50
CA SER A 88 -21.93 -7.86 10.23
C SER A 88 -22.43 -7.88 8.78
N THR A 89 -22.30 -9.03 8.16
CA THR A 89 -22.81 -9.30 6.81
C THR A 89 -23.76 -10.49 6.88
N ASP A 90 -24.56 -10.74 5.85
CA ASP A 90 -25.48 -11.89 5.80
C ASP A 90 -24.75 -13.24 6.00
N LEU A 91 -23.46 -13.29 5.68
CA LEU A 91 -22.56 -14.44 5.90
C LEU A 91 -21.95 -14.48 7.31
N HIS A 92 -21.87 -13.35 8.01
CA HIS A 92 -21.26 -13.21 9.33
C HIS A 92 -22.09 -12.27 10.23
N SER A 93 -23.06 -12.83 10.94
CA SER A 93 -24.01 -12.08 11.78
C SER A 93 -23.38 -11.39 12.98
N THR A 94 -22.19 -11.82 13.44
CA THR A 94 -21.53 -11.30 14.65
C THR A 94 -20.47 -10.22 14.37
N GLY A 95 -20.31 -9.81 13.09
CA GLY A 95 -19.14 -9.00 12.70
C GLY A 95 -17.84 -9.79 12.82
N LYS A 96 -16.74 -9.23 12.32
CA LYS A 96 -15.44 -9.92 12.35
C LYS A 96 -14.30 -8.95 12.57
N LYS A 97 -13.47 -9.21 13.57
CA LYS A 97 -12.23 -8.47 13.76
C LYS A 97 -11.15 -8.99 12.81
N ILE A 98 -10.51 -8.08 12.08
CA ILE A 98 -9.41 -8.38 11.16
C ILE A 98 -8.17 -7.62 11.59
N TRP A 99 -7.04 -8.32 11.59
CA TRP A 99 -5.70 -7.73 11.65
C TRP A 99 -5.09 -7.79 10.26
N MET A 100 -4.49 -6.69 9.82
CA MET A 100 -3.76 -6.66 8.57
C MET A 100 -2.35 -6.11 8.79
N ALA A 101 -1.36 -6.82 8.24
CA ALA A 101 0.05 -6.51 8.36
C ALA A 101 0.69 -6.39 6.98
N VAL A 102 1.57 -5.40 6.82
CA VAL A 102 2.43 -5.29 5.64
C VAL A 102 3.60 -6.25 5.80
N ILE A 103 3.68 -7.25 4.91
CA ILE A 103 4.72 -8.28 4.97
C ILE A 103 5.94 -7.86 4.14
N CYS A 104 5.73 -7.18 3.01
CA CYS A 104 6.82 -6.70 2.18
C CYS A 104 6.40 -5.51 1.30
N CYS A 105 7.39 -4.73 0.91
CA CYS A 105 7.29 -3.72 -0.14
C CYS A 105 8.04 -4.25 -1.37
N SER A 106 7.32 -4.59 -2.43
CA SER A 106 7.94 -5.00 -3.69
C SER A 106 7.84 -3.81 -4.63
N ASN A 107 8.95 -3.15 -4.89
CA ASN A 107 9.01 -1.97 -5.74
C ASN A 107 10.08 -2.18 -6.82
N ASP A 108 9.88 -1.58 -7.98
CA ASP A 108 10.87 -1.50 -9.05
C ASP A 108 12.16 -0.82 -8.54
N ILE A 109 13.31 -1.09 -9.15
CA ILE A 109 14.58 -0.51 -8.68
C ILE A 109 14.55 1.03 -8.72
N SER A 110 13.92 1.63 -9.73
CA SER A 110 13.74 3.09 -9.85
C SER A 110 12.83 3.65 -8.75
N ALA A 111 11.74 2.93 -8.48
CA ALA A 111 10.76 3.21 -7.44
C ALA A 111 11.39 3.18 -6.03
N ALA A 112 12.07 2.08 -5.72
CA ALA A 112 12.78 1.88 -4.47
C ALA A 112 13.86 2.94 -4.28
N ARG A 113 14.62 3.28 -5.32
CA ARG A 113 15.67 4.32 -5.23
C ARG A 113 15.11 5.70 -4.90
N LYS A 114 13.95 6.08 -5.44
CA LYS A 114 13.29 7.35 -5.07
C LYS A 114 12.83 7.34 -3.61
N LEU A 115 12.19 6.27 -3.15
CA LEU A 115 11.77 6.12 -1.75
C LEU A 115 12.96 6.08 -0.78
N CYS A 116 13.99 5.26 -1.07
CA CYS A 116 15.13 5.05 -0.19
C CYS A 116 16.10 6.24 -0.19
N ASN A 117 16.30 6.94 -1.31
CA ASN A 117 17.06 8.20 -1.31
C ASN A 117 16.41 9.23 -0.38
N HIS A 118 15.08 9.18 -0.17
CA HIS A 118 14.39 10.06 0.79
C HIS A 118 14.56 9.59 2.24
N ILE A 119 14.58 8.28 2.52
CA ILE A 119 14.87 7.76 3.86
C ILE A 119 16.31 8.10 4.28
N SER A 120 17.27 8.01 3.36
CA SER A 120 18.67 8.31 3.65
C SER A 120 18.92 9.78 3.98
N ALA A 121 18.10 10.71 3.47
CA ALA A 121 18.17 12.13 3.83
C ALA A 121 17.62 12.44 5.23
N LEU A 122 16.72 11.60 5.76
CA LEU A 122 16.21 11.72 7.14
C LEU A 122 17.17 11.14 8.18
N VAL A 123 17.98 10.14 7.82
CA VAL A 123 18.95 9.51 8.73
C VAL A 123 20.31 10.24 8.74
N GLY A 124 20.57 11.11 7.76
CA GLY A 124 21.80 11.90 7.66
C GLY A 124 21.78 13.25 8.40
N CYS A 125 20.66 13.62 9.01
CA CYS A 125 20.54 14.81 9.86
C CYS A 125 20.26 14.38 11.30
N HIS A 126 21.25 13.79 11.95
CA HIS A 126 21.34 13.80 13.41
C HIS A 126 22.79 13.91 13.88
#